data_AF-A0A932CUW9-F1
#
_entry.id   AF-A0A932CUW9-F1
#
_cell.length_a   1.000
_cell.length_b   1.000
_cell.length_c   1.000
_cell.angle_alpha   90.00
_cell.angle_beta   90.00
_cell.angle_gamma   90.00
#
_symmetry.space_group_name_H-M   'P 1'
#
loop_
_entity.id
_entity.type
_entity.pdbx_description
1 polymer ?
#
loop_
_entity_poly.entity_id
_entity_poly.type
_entity_poly.pdbx_seq_one_letter_code
_entity_poly.pdbx_strand_id
1 'polypeptide(L)'
;MTRHYDLAKSLVEANMDKLKLIAEALLEHEVLDGADIDAVLEGRPLVRKARPVAPTYAEKDRAAKEKKKSLFAPKPRPVEG
;
A
#
# COMPACT_ATOMS: atom_id res chain seq x y z
N MET A 1 -22.44 4.73 33.76
CA MET A 1 -21.25 5.04 32.94
C MET A 1 -21.17 4.14 31.69
N THR A 2 -22.28 3.99 30.94
CA THR A 2 -22.38 3.06 29.80
C THR A 2 -22.84 3.72 28.50
N ARG A 3 -23.25 5.00 28.53
CA ARG A 3 -23.88 5.69 27.38
C ARG A 3 -23.09 5.59 26.08
N HIS A 4 -21.76 5.67 26.12
CA HIS A 4 -20.92 5.52 24.93
C HIS A 4 -20.81 4.06 24.45
N TYR A 5 -20.81 3.11 25.38
CA TYR A 5 -20.84 1.68 25.05
C TYR A 5 -22.17 1.31 24.39
N ASP A 6 -23.29 1.72 24.99
CA ASP A 6 -24.63 1.43 24.47
C ASP A 6 -24.83 2.04 23.08
N LEU A 7 -24.33 3.27 22.87
CA LEU A 7 -24.32 3.91 21.55
C LEU A 7 -23.46 3.13 20.54
N ALA A 8 -22.22 2.81 20.88
CA ALA A 8 -21.33 2.06 19.99
C ALA A 8 -21.92 0.69 19.63
N LYS A 9 -22.47 -0.03 20.62
CA LYS A 9 -23.16 -1.30 20.42
C LYS A 9 -24.34 -1.14 19.45
N SER A 10 -25.21 -0.16 19.67
CA SER A 10 -26.36 0.07 18.78
C SER A 10 -25.96 0.40 17.34
N LEU A 11 -24.88 1.17 17.14
CA LEU A 11 -24.37 1.51 15.81
C LEU A 11 -23.83 0.27 15.08
N VAL A 12 -23.10 -0.59 15.79
CA VAL A 12 -22.59 -1.85 15.22
C VAL A 12 -23.75 -2.79 14.88
N GLU A 13 -24.69 -2.97 15.81
CA GLU A 13 -25.87 -3.82 15.60
C GLU A 13 -26.74 -3.33 14.43
N ALA A 14 -26.87 -2.02 14.24
CA ALA A 14 -27.59 -1.43 13.11
C ALA A 14 -26.87 -1.58 11.76
N ASN A 15 -25.57 -1.92 11.74
CA ASN A 15 -24.74 -2.08 10.54
C ASN A 15 -24.12 -3.49 10.46
N MET A 16 -24.81 -4.52 10.97
CA MET A 16 -24.29 -5.89 11.01
C MET A 16 -24.01 -6.50 9.63
N ASP A 17 -24.74 -6.06 8.60
CA ASP A 17 -24.48 -6.43 7.21
C ASP A 17 -23.09 -5.97 6.75
N LYS A 18 -22.75 -4.71 7.01
CA LYS A 18 -21.43 -4.15 6.71
C LYS A 18 -20.33 -4.80 7.53
N LEU A 19 -20.59 -5.09 8.81
CA LEU A 19 -19.65 -5.79 9.66
C LEU A 19 -19.33 -7.19 9.11
N LYS A 20 -20.33 -7.91 8.59
CA LYS A 20 -20.13 -9.23 7.97
C LYS A 20 -19.25 -9.14 6.73
N LEU A 21 -19.48 -8.15 5.86
CA LEU A 21 -18.63 -7.92 4.68
C LEU A 21 -17.17 -7.69 5.06
N ILE A 22 -16.92 -6.87 6.08
CA ILE A 22 -15.56 -6.62 6.59
C ILE A 22 -14.96 -7.90 7.18
N ALA A 23 -15.74 -8.68 7.92
CA ALA A 23 -15.28 -9.94 8.50
C ALA A 23 -14.91 -10.98 7.43
N GLU A 24 -15.74 -11.14 6.40
CA GLU A 24 -15.47 -12.02 5.25
C GLU A 24 -14.19 -11.58 4.52
N ALA A 25 -14.03 -10.28 4.26
CA ALA A 25 -12.82 -9.74 3.63
C ALA A 25 -11.55 -9.97 4.49
N LEU A 26 -11.66 -9.89 5.82
CA LEU A 26 -10.56 -10.21 6.74
C LEU A 26 -10.21 -11.70 6.75
N LEU A 27 -11.19 -12.60 6.56
CA LEU A 27 -10.91 -14.03 6.45
C LEU A 27 -10.13 -14.34 5.16
N GLU A 28 -10.46 -13.66 4.05
CA GLU A 28 -9.79 -13.86 2.76
C GLU A 28 -8.40 -13.23 2.70
N HIS A 29 -8.21 -12.09 3.38
CA HIS A 29 -7.01 -11.27 3.19
C HIS A 29 -6.19 -10.99 4.44
N GLU A 30 -6.63 -11.45 5.61
CA GLU A 30 -5.97 -11.32 6.93
C GLU A 30 -5.86 -9.89 7.49
N VAL A 31 -5.65 -8.89 6.63
CA VAL A 31 -5.46 -7.47 6.98
C VAL A 31 -6.18 -6.56 6.00
N LEU A 32 -6.83 -5.52 6.52
CA LEU A 32 -7.42 -4.43 5.75
C LEU A 32 -6.85 -3.10 6.22
N ASP A 33 -6.49 -2.23 5.30
CA ASP A 33 -6.25 -0.82 5.58
C ASP A 33 -7.56 0.02 5.49
N GLY A 34 -7.49 1.32 5.73
CA GLY A 34 -8.69 2.18 5.67
C GLY A 34 -9.33 2.25 4.28
N ALA A 35 -8.51 2.26 3.22
CA ALA A 35 -9.00 2.30 1.85
C ALA A 35 -9.62 0.97 1.43
N ASP A 36 -9.11 -0.14 1.98
CA ASP A 36 -9.70 -1.46 1.83
C ASP A 36 -11.09 -1.52 2.47
N ILE A 37 -11.27 -0.97 3.68
CA ILE A 37 -12.57 -0.91 4.34
C ILE A 37 -13.57 -0.10 3.49
N ASP A 38 -13.18 1.09 3.02
CA ASP A 38 -14.03 1.91 2.15
C ASP A 38 -14.42 1.15 0.87
N ALA A 39 -13.46 0.43 0.26
CA ALA A 39 -13.74 -0.38 -0.93
C ALA A 39 -14.74 -1.50 -0.66
N VAL A 40 -14.61 -2.24 0.46
CA VAL A 40 -15.56 -3.30 0.86
C VAL A 40 -16.95 -2.72 1.06
N LEU A 41 -17.07 -1.59 1.75
CA LEU A 41 -18.36 -0.95 2.02
C LEU A 41 -19.03 -0.39 0.74
N GLU A 42 -18.24 0.01 -0.25
CA GLU A 42 -18.70 0.49 -1.55
C GLU A 42 -18.91 -0.64 -2.58
N GLY A 43 -18.61 -1.90 -2.22
CA GLY A 43 -18.70 -3.05 -3.14
C GLY A 43 -17.65 -3.04 -4.25
N ARG A 44 -16.53 -2.34 -4.03
CA ARG A 44 -15.39 -2.28 -4.95
C ARG A 44 -14.40 -3.41 -4.66
N PRO A 45 -13.68 -3.92 -5.68
CA PRO A 45 -12.66 -4.94 -5.48
C PRO A 45 -11.47 -4.42 -4.66
N LEU A 46 -10.91 -5.28 -3.81
CA LEU A 46 -9.72 -4.99 -3.01
C LEU A 46 -8.45 -5.09 -3.87
N VAL A 47 -7.72 -3.98 -4.00
CA VAL A 47 -6.48 -3.92 -4.77
C VAL A 47 -5.29 -4.03 -3.84
N ARG A 48 -4.64 -5.20 -3.79
CA ARG A 48 -3.43 -5.40 -3.00
C ARG A 48 -2.27 -4.63 -3.62
N LYS A 49 -1.82 -3.57 -2.95
CA LYS A 49 -0.61 -2.85 -3.32
C LYS A 49 0.56 -3.83 -3.23
N ALA A 50 1.33 -3.98 -4.30
CA ALA A 50 2.56 -4.73 -4.26
C ALA A 50 3.45 -4.14 -3.15
N ARG A 51 3.87 -4.99 -2.20
CA ARG A 51 4.79 -4.55 -1.15
C ARG A 51 6.06 -4.06 -1.86
N PRO A 52 6.51 -2.81 -1.63
CA PRO A 52 7.72 -2.33 -2.27
C PRO A 52 8.87 -3.26 -1.88
N VAL A 53 9.39 -3.98 -2.87
CA VAL A 53 10.56 -4.85 -2.68
C VAL A 53 11.73 -3.90 -2.51
N ALA A 54 12.24 -3.82 -1.28
CA ALA A 54 13.43 -3.04 -1.02
C ALA A 54 14.58 -3.63 -1.87
N PRO A 55 15.35 -2.78 -2.58
CA PRO A 55 16.48 -3.28 -3.34
C PRO A 55 17.47 -3.95 -2.40
N THR A 56 17.96 -5.11 -2.82
CA THR A 56 18.99 -5.86 -2.12
C THR A 56 20.28 -5.04 -2.00
N TYR A 57 21.14 -5.42 -1.06
CA TYR A 57 22.43 -4.76 -0.89
C TYR A 57 23.30 -4.84 -2.16
N ALA A 58 23.21 -5.98 -2.87
CA ALA A 58 23.90 -6.19 -4.14
C ALA A 58 23.41 -5.25 -5.25
N GLU A 59 22.10 -4.99 -5.33
CA GLU A 59 21.52 -4.04 -6.30
C GLU A 59 21.94 -2.60 -5.99
N LYS A 60 21.97 -2.22 -4.71
CA LYS A 60 22.47 -0.90 -4.28
C LYS A 60 23.93 -0.69 -4.64
N ASP A 61 24.78 -1.70 -4.45
CA ASP A 61 26.21 -1.61 -4.75
C ASP A 61 26.49 -1.53 -6.26
N ARG A 62 25.75 -2.28 -7.08
CA ARG A 62 25.80 -2.17 -8.55
C ARG A 62 25.37 -0.79 -9.04
N ALA A 63 24.25 -0.28 -8.53
CA ALA A 63 23.75 1.05 -8.90
C ALA A 63 24.74 2.17 -8.51
N ALA A 64 25.42 2.04 -7.36
CA ALA A 64 26.46 2.98 -6.95
C ALA A 64 27.68 2.95 -7.88
N LYS A 65 28.10 1.76 -8.32
CA LYS A 65 29.23 1.59 -9.27
C LYS A 65 28.89 2.13 -10.66
N GLU A 66 27.69 1.90 -11.17
CA GLU A 66 27.24 2.44 -12.47
C GLU A 66 27.15 3.96 -12.47
N LYS A 67 26.58 4.57 -11.41
CA LYS A 67 26.53 6.03 -11.28
C LYS A 67 27.93 6.65 -11.29
N LYS A 68 28.87 6.06 -10.56
CA LYS A 68 30.28 6.50 -10.58
C LYS A 68 30.87 6.39 -11.99
N LYS A 69 30.61 5.29 -12.72
CA LYS A 69 31.14 5.11 -14.07
C LYS A 69 30.57 6.13 -15.07
N SER A 70 29.30 6.50 -14.94
CA SER A 70 28.64 7.49 -15.82
C SER A 70 29.16 8.91 -15.61
N LEU A 71 29.52 9.28 -14.37
CA LEU A 71 30.07 10.61 -14.04
C LEU A 71 31.48 10.84 -14.61
N PHE A 72 32.20 9.77 -14.94
CA PHE A 72 33.54 9.83 -15.55
C PHE A 72 33.53 9.57 -17.06
N ALA A 73 32.35 9.50 -17.69
CA ALA A 73 32.27 9.38 -19.15
C ALA A 73 32.66 10.71 -19.81
N PRO A 74 33.56 10.70 -20.83
CA PRO A 74 34.00 11.92 -21.49
C PRO A 74 32.81 12.57 -22.22
N LYS A 75 32.54 13.85 -21.91
CA LYS A 75 31.49 14.61 -22.58
C LYS A 75 31.85 14.76 -24.07
N PRO A 76 30.95 14.43 -25.02
CA PRO A 76 31.25 14.55 -26.44
C PRO A 76 31.56 16.01 -26.77
N ARG A 77 32.70 16.24 -27.44
CA ARG A 77 33.10 17.58 -27.88
C ARG A 77 32.19 18.01 -29.04
N PRO A 78 31.68 19.25 -29.06
CA PRO A 78 30.95 19.77 -30.20
C PRO A 78 31.89 19.79 -31.40
N VAL A 79 31.46 19.23 -32.53
CA VAL A 79 32.10 19.46 -33.83
C VAL A 79 31.61 20.81 -34.33
N GLU A 80 32.47 21.84 -34.24
CA GLU A 80 32.21 23.13 -34.87
C GLU A 80 32.48 23.01 -36.38
N GLY A 81 31.52 23.45 -37.19
CA GLY A 81 31.58 23.52 -38.65
C GLY A 81 31.68 24.95 -39.14
#